data_AF-A0A667YKF6-F1
#
_entry.id   AF-A0A667YKF6-F1
#
_cell.length_a   1.000
_cell.length_b   1.000
_cell.length_c   1.000
_cell.angle_alpha   90.00
_cell.angle_beta   90.00
_cell.angle_gamma   90.00
#
_symmetry.space_group_name_H-M   'P 1'
#
loop_
_entity.id
_entity.type
_entity.pdbx_description
1 polymer ?
#
loop_
_entity_poly.entity_id
_entity_poly.type
_entity_poly.pdbx_seq_one_letter_code
_entity_poly.pdbx_strand_id
1 'polypeptide(L)'
;MPDSCCWGIFYRIPSDPERRKKWLSAIKRAPVPGEGKEWEPSQYTRLCSEHFIKGAKSDVPLSPDWVPSVCSHTPITKKRKREKDMKRKNKKVEEEKKKDAVDVLLQLSSMPAEPADPPTEPAPPEPAPPPEPAPPLEHQTNSLQRDVDSWRTSTQGMQY
;
A
#
# COMPACT_ATOMS: atom_id res chain seq x y z
N MET A 1 0.97 5.24 -24.99
CA MET A 1 1.88 4.40 -24.17
C MET A 1 1.32 3.00 -24.24
N PRO A 2 2.05 2.02 -24.79
CA PRO A 2 1.51 0.67 -24.92
C PRO A 2 1.25 0.14 -23.52
N ASP A 3 0.05 -0.39 -23.32
CA ASP A 3 -0.40 -0.95 -22.05
C ASP A 3 0.54 -2.11 -21.66
N SER A 4 1.51 -1.81 -20.78
CA SER A 4 2.55 -2.72 -20.32
C SER A 4 1.97 -3.92 -19.58
N CYS A 5 1.57 -4.93 -20.34
CA CYS A 5 1.44 -6.30 -19.90
C CYS A 5 1.89 -7.19 -21.07
N CYS A 6 2.69 -8.20 -20.74
CA CYS A 6 3.05 -9.38 -21.54
C CYS A 6 4.45 -9.43 -22.20
N TRP A 7 5.52 -9.38 -21.39
CA TRP A 7 6.72 -10.18 -21.70
C TRP A 7 6.56 -11.57 -21.07
N GLY A 8 5.52 -12.31 -21.47
CA GLY A 8 5.12 -13.54 -20.78
C GLY A 8 4.84 -14.68 -21.74
N ILE A 9 4.91 -15.91 -21.22
CA ILE A 9 4.48 -17.11 -21.95
C ILE A 9 2.96 -17.07 -22.06
N PHE A 10 2.43 -17.29 -23.26
CA PHE A 10 0.99 -17.36 -23.48
C PHE A 10 0.54 -18.80 -23.65
N TYR A 11 -0.41 -19.21 -22.81
CA TYR A 11 -1.03 -20.52 -22.86
C TYR A 11 -2.36 -20.46 -23.59
N ARG A 12 -2.58 -21.45 -24.46
CA ARG A 12 -3.88 -21.73 -25.06
C ARG A 12 -4.74 -22.50 -24.06
N ILE A 13 -6.05 -22.34 -24.19
CA ILE A 13 -7.00 -23.11 -23.38
C ILE A 13 -6.84 -24.60 -23.73
N PRO A 14 -6.66 -25.48 -22.73
CA PRO A 14 -6.51 -26.91 -22.93
C PRO A 14 -7.68 -27.53 -23.71
N SER A 15 -7.38 -28.60 -24.45
CA SER A 15 -8.40 -29.38 -25.17
C SER A 15 -9.19 -30.29 -24.22
N ASP A 16 -8.59 -30.68 -23.09
CA ASP A 16 -9.22 -31.56 -22.10
C ASP A 16 -10.50 -30.94 -21.54
N PRO A 17 -11.66 -31.61 -21.63
CA PRO A 17 -12.96 -31.02 -21.31
C PRO A 17 -13.06 -30.60 -19.84
N GLU A 18 -12.51 -31.40 -18.92
CA GLU A 18 -12.54 -31.10 -17.48
C GLU A 18 -11.68 -29.89 -17.12
N ARG A 19 -10.44 -29.85 -17.64
CA ARG A 19 -9.52 -28.74 -17.42
C ARG A 19 -10.05 -27.47 -18.07
N ARG A 20 -10.58 -27.57 -19.29
CA ARG A 20 -11.24 -26.49 -20.01
C ARG A 20 -12.39 -25.90 -19.20
N LYS A 21 -13.30 -26.71 -18.68
CA LYS A 21 -14.44 -26.23 -17.87
C LYS A 21 -13.97 -25.44 -16.64
N LYS A 22 -12.93 -25.92 -15.95
CA LYS A 22 -12.33 -25.21 -14.80
C LYS A 22 -11.70 -23.88 -15.23
N TRP A 23 -10.98 -23.86 -16.34
CA TRP A 23 -10.39 -22.63 -16.89
C TRP A 23 -11.46 -21.60 -17.28
N LEU A 24 -12.55 -22.02 -17.91
CA LEU A 24 -13.67 -21.11 -18.25
C LEU A 24 -14.38 -20.58 -17.01
N SER A 25 -14.57 -21.44 -16.01
CA SER A 25 -15.13 -21.06 -14.71
C SER A 25 -14.24 -20.08 -13.95
N ALA A 26 -12.94 -20.03 -14.22
CA ALA A 26 -12.04 -19.06 -13.63
C ALA A 26 -12.01 -17.73 -14.41
N ILE A 27 -12.10 -17.77 -15.74
CA ILE A 27 -12.09 -16.58 -16.59
C ILE A 27 -13.37 -15.74 -16.39
N LYS A 28 -14.53 -16.36 -16.10
CA LYS A 28 -15.80 -15.72 -15.69
C LYS A 28 -16.03 -14.35 -16.34
N ARG A 29 -15.95 -14.30 -17.67
CA ARG A 29 -16.27 -13.09 -18.42
C ARG A 29 -17.78 -12.94 -18.45
N ALA A 30 -18.26 -11.75 -18.07
CA ALA A 30 -19.66 -11.42 -18.22
C ALA A 30 -20.07 -11.58 -19.69
N PRO A 31 -21.29 -12.08 -19.98
CA PRO A 31 -21.81 -12.18 -21.32
C PRO A 31 -21.74 -10.81 -22.01
N VAL A 32 -21.54 -10.82 -23.33
CA VAL A 32 -21.43 -9.59 -24.11
C VAL A 32 -22.78 -8.86 -24.03
N PRO A 33 -22.83 -7.60 -23.55
CA PRO A 33 -24.09 -6.89 -23.42
C PRO A 33 -24.72 -6.68 -24.80
N GLY A 34 -25.94 -7.20 -24.99
CA GLY A 34 -26.71 -7.14 -26.24
C GLY A 34 -26.87 -8.50 -26.93
N GLU A 35 -26.02 -9.46 -26.61
CA GLU A 35 -26.07 -10.81 -27.14
C GLU A 35 -26.20 -11.74 -25.94
N GLY A 36 -27.39 -12.28 -25.67
CA GLY A 36 -27.67 -13.17 -24.53
C GLY A 36 -26.94 -14.51 -24.56
N LYS A 37 -25.74 -14.58 -25.16
CA LYS A 37 -24.90 -15.77 -25.27
C LYS A 37 -23.83 -15.74 -24.18
N GLU A 38 -23.70 -16.88 -23.51
CA GLU A 38 -22.60 -17.18 -22.60
C GLU A 38 -21.27 -16.93 -23.33
N TRP A 39 -20.30 -16.29 -22.66
CA TRP A 39 -19.01 -16.00 -23.30
C TRP A 39 -18.26 -17.30 -23.62
N GLU A 40 -18.02 -17.56 -24.90
CA GLU A 40 -17.24 -18.71 -25.34
C GLU A 40 -15.79 -18.35 -25.70
N PRO A 41 -14.82 -19.16 -25.25
CA PRO A 41 -13.42 -18.99 -25.61
C PRO A 41 -13.18 -19.28 -27.10
N SER A 42 -12.87 -18.24 -27.86
CA SER A 42 -12.37 -18.41 -29.23
C SER A 42 -10.97 -19.06 -29.25
N GLN A 43 -10.59 -19.66 -30.37
CA GLN A 43 -9.24 -20.22 -30.64
C GLN A 43 -8.09 -19.23 -30.42
N TYR A 44 -8.39 -17.93 -30.44
CA TYR A 44 -7.44 -16.85 -30.21
C TYR A 44 -7.37 -16.40 -28.74
N THR A 45 -8.20 -16.99 -27.87
CA THR A 45 -8.18 -16.68 -26.43
C THR A 45 -6.91 -17.26 -25.80
N ARG A 46 -6.08 -16.38 -25.25
CA ARG A 46 -4.81 -16.73 -24.62
C ARG A 46 -4.76 -16.18 -23.20
N LEU A 47 -4.10 -16.91 -22.32
CA LEU A 47 -3.79 -16.51 -20.95
C LEU A 47 -2.28 -16.33 -20.82
N CYS A 48 -1.84 -15.21 -20.27
CA CYS A 48 -0.43 -15.05 -19.90
C CYS A 48 -0.08 -15.88 -18.65
N SER A 49 1.21 -16.15 -18.49
CA SER A 49 1.84 -16.79 -17.33
C SER A 49 1.41 -16.20 -15.99
N GLU A 50 1.20 -14.88 -15.92
CA GLU A 50 0.82 -14.15 -14.71
C GLU A 50 -0.55 -14.57 -14.12
N HIS A 51 -1.40 -15.23 -14.92
CA HIS A 51 -2.66 -15.76 -14.42
C HIS A 51 -2.51 -17.02 -13.55
N PHE A 52 -1.30 -17.58 -13.49
CA PHE A 52 -0.92 -18.72 -12.65
C PHE A 52 -0.09 -18.22 -11.46
N ILE A 53 -0.22 -18.86 -10.30
CA ILE A 53 0.41 -18.43 -9.04
C ILE A 53 1.94 -18.52 -9.18
N LYS A 54 2.44 -19.59 -9.78
CA LYS A 54 3.87 -19.78 -10.07
C LYS A 54 4.34 -19.13 -11.38
N GLY A 55 3.50 -18.35 -12.05
CA GLY A 55 3.83 -17.79 -13.36
C GLY A 55 3.86 -18.85 -14.48
N ALA A 56 3.40 -20.07 -14.25
CA ALA A 56 3.36 -21.12 -15.25
C ALA A 56 2.19 -22.07 -14.98
N LYS A 57 1.58 -22.61 -16.06
CA LYS A 57 0.59 -23.67 -15.90
C LYS A 57 1.28 -24.92 -15.36
N SER A 58 0.71 -25.54 -14.33
CA SER A 58 1.12 -26.87 -13.90
C SER A 58 0.30 -27.94 -14.60
N ASP A 59 0.90 -29.09 -14.88
CA ASP A 59 0.20 -30.25 -15.45
C ASP A 59 -0.19 -31.31 -14.39
N VAL A 60 -0.14 -30.93 -13.11
CA VAL A 60 -0.57 -31.77 -12.00
C VAL A 60 -1.97 -31.32 -11.55
N PRO A 61 -3.02 -32.17 -11.64
CA PRO A 61 -4.39 -31.80 -11.28
C PRO A 61 -4.59 -31.32 -9.84
N LEU A 62 -3.71 -31.75 -8.92
CA LEU A 62 -3.72 -31.36 -7.51
C LEU A 62 -3.07 -30.00 -7.25
N SER A 63 -2.33 -29.45 -8.22
CA SER A 63 -1.64 -28.17 -8.03
C SER A 63 -2.61 -27.00 -8.19
N PRO A 64 -2.47 -25.94 -7.39
CA PRO A 64 -3.32 -24.75 -7.52
C PRO A 64 -3.06 -24.00 -8.84
N ASP A 65 -1.91 -24.23 -9.50
CA ASP A 65 -1.56 -23.73 -10.83
C ASP A 65 -2.17 -24.55 -11.99
N TRP A 66 -3.00 -25.57 -11.71
CA TRP A 66 -3.69 -26.34 -12.74
C TRP A 66 -4.78 -25.50 -13.43
N VAL A 67 -5.30 -24.49 -12.72
CA VAL A 67 -6.34 -23.56 -13.16
C VAL A 67 -5.82 -22.13 -12.98
N PRO A 68 -6.03 -21.21 -13.93
CA PRO A 68 -5.67 -19.81 -13.74
C PRO A 68 -6.49 -19.22 -12.60
N SER A 69 -5.88 -18.83 -11.48
CA SER A 69 -6.62 -18.32 -10.31
C SER A 69 -6.81 -16.81 -10.33
N VAL A 70 -6.02 -16.08 -11.14
CA VAL A 70 -5.92 -14.61 -11.12
C VAL A 70 -6.57 -13.99 -12.35
N CYS A 71 -7.89 -14.16 -12.50
CA CYS A 71 -8.66 -13.42 -13.52
C CYS A 71 -9.39 -12.24 -12.87
N SER A 72 -8.65 -11.19 -12.49
CA SER A 72 -9.21 -9.90 -12.04
C SER A 72 -9.79 -9.12 -13.22
N HIS A 73 -10.81 -9.66 -13.88
CA HIS A 73 -11.36 -9.08 -15.10
C HIS A 73 -12.30 -7.91 -14.79
N THR A 74 -11.74 -6.81 -14.26
CA THR A 74 -12.42 -5.51 -14.33
C THR A 74 -12.24 -5.02 -15.76
N PRO A 75 -13.31 -4.79 -16.55
CA PRO A 75 -13.13 -4.25 -17.89
C PRO A 75 -12.34 -2.93 -17.79
N ILE A 76 -11.32 -2.79 -18.63
CA ILE A 76 -10.32 -1.70 -18.60
C ILE A 76 -10.99 -0.31 -18.53
N THR A 77 -12.13 -0.15 -19.19
CA THR A 77 -12.94 1.08 -19.17
C THR A 77 -13.48 1.42 -17.79
N LYS A 78 -13.94 0.41 -17.02
CA LYS A 78 -14.40 0.58 -15.63
C LYS A 78 -13.23 0.71 -14.65
N LYS A 79 -12.08 0.07 -14.91
CA LYS A 79 -10.85 0.23 -14.10
C LYS A 79 -10.34 1.68 -14.15
N ARG A 80 -10.18 2.24 -15.35
CA ARG A 80 -9.77 3.66 -15.52
C ARG A 80 -10.77 4.63 -14.87
N LYS A 81 -12.07 4.36 -14.99
CA LYS A 81 -13.09 5.18 -14.31
C LYS A 81 -12.94 5.12 -12.80
N ARG A 82 -12.86 3.90 -12.22
CA ARG A 82 -12.66 3.70 -10.78
C ARG A 82 -11.39 4.35 -10.25
N GLU A 83 -10.28 4.25 -10.98
CA GLU A 83 -9.01 4.88 -10.61
C GLU A 83 -9.12 6.41 -10.64
N LYS A 84 -9.73 6.97 -11.69
CA LYS A 84 -9.98 8.42 -11.79
C LYS A 84 -10.89 8.92 -10.67
N ASP A 85 -11.91 8.15 -10.32
CA ASP A 85 -12.86 8.48 -9.25
C ASP A 85 -12.18 8.42 -7.86
N MET A 86 -11.35 7.40 -7.60
CA MET A 86 -10.53 7.33 -6.38
C MET A 86 -9.57 8.53 -6.29
N LYS A 87 -8.86 8.85 -7.37
CA LYS A 87 -7.94 10.00 -7.40
C LYS A 87 -8.65 11.33 -7.12
N ARG A 88 -9.87 11.52 -7.65
CA ARG A 88 -10.71 12.69 -7.35
C ARG A 88 -11.12 12.73 -5.87
N LYS A 89 -11.52 11.59 -5.31
CA LYS A 89 -11.91 11.49 -3.89
C LYS A 89 -10.73 11.80 -2.97
N ASN A 90 -9.55 11.25 -3.23
CA ASN A 90 -8.32 11.55 -2.49
C ASN A 90 -7.94 13.03 -2.58
N LYS A 91 -8.04 13.65 -3.78
CA LYS A 91 -7.77 15.08 -3.93
C LYS A 91 -8.71 15.94 -3.07
N LYS A 92 -10.00 15.60 -3.03
CA LYS A 92 -10.98 16.33 -2.21
C LYS A 92 -10.67 16.23 -0.72
N VAL A 93 -10.36 15.03 -0.24
CA VAL A 93 -9.98 14.78 1.16
C VAL A 93 -8.72 15.56 1.54
N GLU A 94 -7.71 15.60 0.68
CA GLU A 94 -6.49 16.38 0.93
C GLU A 94 -6.75 17.89 0.93
N GLU A 95 -7.68 18.38 0.12
CA GLU A 95 -8.06 19.79 0.10
C GLU A 95 -8.86 20.19 1.35
N GLU A 96 -9.75 19.32 1.84
CA GLU A 96 -10.47 19.51 3.11
C GLU A 96 -9.49 19.57 4.29
N LYS A 97 -8.56 18.60 4.40
CA LYS A 97 -7.51 18.63 5.42
C LYS A 97 -6.67 19.91 5.38
N LYS A 98 -6.37 20.42 4.18
CA LYS A 98 -5.64 21.68 4.01
C LYS A 98 -6.47 22.88 4.47
N LYS A 99 -7.77 22.90 4.18
CA LYS A 99 -8.68 23.96 4.64
C LYS A 99 -8.81 23.95 6.16
N ASP A 100 -8.97 22.78 6.76
CA ASP A 100 -9.03 22.62 8.23
C ASP A 100 -7.73 23.10 8.88
N ALA A 101 -6.57 22.73 8.33
CA ALA A 101 -5.27 23.20 8.84
C ALA A 101 -5.09 24.72 8.71
N VAL A 102 -5.57 25.32 7.62
CA VAL A 102 -5.53 26.78 7.42
C VAL A 102 -6.44 27.50 8.40
N ASP A 103 -7.63 26.96 8.68
CA ASP A 103 -8.56 27.52 9.67
C ASP A 103 -7.96 27.51 11.08
N VAL A 104 -7.35 26.40 11.49
CA VAL A 104 -6.63 26.30 12.77
C VAL A 104 -5.49 27.31 12.84
N LEU A 105 -4.71 27.48 11.77
CA LEU A 105 -3.61 28.46 11.74
C LEU A 105 -4.13 29.91 11.84
N LEU A 106 -5.25 30.21 11.17
CA LEU A 106 -5.88 31.52 11.23
C LEU A 106 -6.39 31.83 12.64
N GLN A 107 -7.04 30.86 13.30
CA GLN A 107 -7.49 30.98 14.68
C GLN A 107 -6.32 31.28 15.64
N LEU A 108 -5.21 30.56 15.53
CA LEU A 108 -4.00 30.81 16.34
C LEU A 108 -3.44 32.21 16.12
N SER A 109 -3.45 32.71 14.88
CA SER A 109 -2.95 34.05 14.57
C SER A 109 -3.86 35.18 15.07
N SER A 110 -5.14 34.89 15.27
CA SER A 110 -6.14 35.89 15.68
C SER A 110 -6.35 35.93 17.20
N MET A 111 -5.66 35.09 17.98
CA MET A 111 -5.64 35.24 19.43
C MET A 111 -4.84 36.51 19.79
N PRO A 112 -5.44 37.49 20.48
CA PRO A 112 -4.68 38.65 20.94
C PRO A 112 -3.58 38.17 21.86
N ALA A 113 -2.33 38.59 21.58
CA ALA A 113 -1.28 38.54 22.57
C ALA A 113 -1.85 39.21 23.82
N GLU A 114 -2.02 38.44 24.90
CA GLU A 114 -2.38 39.02 26.17
C GLU A 114 -1.45 40.22 26.43
N PRO A 115 -2.02 41.35 26.88
CA PRO A 115 -1.28 42.58 27.06
C PRO A 115 -0.08 42.32 27.97
N ALA A 116 1.08 42.74 27.48
CA ALA A 116 2.31 42.79 28.24
C ALA A 116 2.07 43.42 29.61
N ASP A 117 2.24 42.62 30.67
CA ASP A 117 2.47 43.17 32.00
C ASP A 117 3.76 44.02 31.96
N PRO A 118 3.79 45.17 32.66
CA PRO A 118 4.84 46.17 32.56
C PRO A 118 6.22 45.62 32.97
N PRO A 119 7.33 46.15 32.41
CA PRO A 119 8.68 45.78 32.83
C PRO A 119 8.88 46.18 34.29
N THR A 120 8.76 45.23 35.20
CA THR A 120 9.45 45.34 36.48
C THR A 120 10.91 45.06 36.17
N GLU A 121 11.76 46.05 36.36
CA GLU A 121 13.21 45.97 36.33
C GLU A 121 13.68 45.36 37.66
N PRO A 122 14.03 44.05 37.74
CA PRO A 122 14.88 43.58 38.81
C PRO A 122 16.33 43.99 38.50
N ALA A 123 16.99 44.49 39.54
CA ALA A 123 18.35 44.98 39.63
C ALA A 123 19.42 44.25 38.79
N PRO A 124 20.53 44.93 38.43
CA PRO A 124 21.61 44.39 37.59
C PRO A 124 22.19 43.06 38.12
N PRO A 125 22.60 42.14 37.22
CA PRO A 125 23.04 40.80 37.59
C PRO A 125 24.35 40.81 38.38
N GLU A 126 24.32 40.21 39.56
CA GLU A 126 25.51 39.79 40.29
C GLU A 126 26.29 38.75 39.43
N PRO A 127 27.63 38.83 39.31
CA PRO A 127 28.39 37.90 38.50
C PRO A 127 28.25 36.47 39.04
N ALA A 128 27.78 35.56 38.19
CA ALA A 128 27.54 34.16 38.51
C ALA A 128 28.80 33.45 39.07
N PRO A 129 28.66 32.62 40.12
CA PRO A 129 29.71 31.67 40.47
C PRO A 129 29.87 30.63 39.33
N PRO A 130 31.09 30.10 39.11
CA PRO A 130 31.37 29.15 38.04
C PRO A 130 30.52 27.88 38.15
N PRO A 131 30.13 27.25 37.03
CA PRO A 131 29.27 26.07 37.06
C PRO A 131 29.98 24.90 37.76
N GLU A 132 29.33 24.34 38.78
CA GLU A 132 29.68 23.02 39.30
C GLU A 132 29.54 21.97 38.19
N PRO A 133 30.43 20.94 38.16
CA PRO A 133 30.36 19.89 37.16
C PRO A 133 29.07 19.08 37.31
N ALA A 134 28.33 18.94 36.20
CA ALA A 134 27.08 18.20 36.15
C ALA A 134 27.26 16.72 36.57
N PRO A 135 26.31 16.13 37.32
CA PRO A 135 26.35 14.71 37.65
C PRO A 135 26.20 13.85 36.39
N PRO A 136 26.87 12.68 36.32
CA PRO A 136 26.82 11.79 35.15
C PRO A 136 25.39 11.35 34.79
N LEU A 137 24.96 11.64 33.57
CA LEU A 137 23.70 11.16 32.99
C LEU A 137 23.85 9.69 32.56
N GLU A 138 23.78 8.76 33.51
CA GLU A 138 23.99 7.32 33.22
C GLU A 138 22.69 6.54 33.00
N HIS A 139 21.52 7.18 33.10
CA HIS A 139 20.26 6.45 33.20
C HIS A 139 19.48 6.27 31.89
N GLN A 140 19.89 6.92 30.79
CA GLN A 140 19.13 6.85 29.52
C GLN A 140 19.76 5.95 28.45
N THR A 141 21.05 5.60 28.56
CA THR A 141 21.73 4.76 27.54
C THR A 141 21.43 3.27 27.69
N ASN A 142 21.01 2.82 28.87
CA ASN A 142 20.75 1.40 29.15
C ASN A 142 19.45 0.86 28.52
N SER A 143 18.48 1.73 28.22
CA SER A 143 17.21 1.27 27.63
C SER A 143 17.36 0.92 26.15
N LEU A 144 18.07 1.76 25.38
CA LEU A 144 18.28 1.53 23.94
C LEU A 144 19.22 0.35 23.65
N GLN A 145 20.16 0.06 24.55
CA GLN A 145 21.07 -1.08 24.40
C GLN A 145 20.32 -2.43 24.52
N ARG A 146 19.35 -2.53 25.44
CA ARG A 146 18.54 -3.74 25.62
C ARG A 146 17.64 -4.04 24.42
N ASP A 147 17.08 -3.00 23.81
CA ASP A 147 16.32 -3.15 22.58
C ASP A 147 17.22 -3.62 21.43
N VAL A 148 18.49 -3.20 21.43
CA VAL A 148 19.46 -3.64 20.42
C VAL A 148 19.86 -5.11 20.54
N ASP A 149 20.15 -5.57 21.75
CA ASP A 149 20.55 -6.95 21.98
C ASP A 149 19.37 -7.95 21.80
N SER A 150 18.12 -7.48 22.01
CA SER A 150 16.91 -8.26 21.77
C SER A 150 16.73 -8.66 20.29
N TRP A 151 16.96 -7.75 19.34
CA TRP A 151 16.86 -8.12 17.91
C TRP A 151 18.02 -9.00 17.43
N ARG A 152 19.21 -8.83 18.01
CA ARG A 152 20.40 -9.59 17.62
C ARG A 152 20.31 -11.06 18.04
N THR A 153 19.74 -11.35 19.21
CA THR A 153 19.55 -12.73 19.68
C THR A 153 18.42 -13.47 18.95
N SER A 154 17.43 -12.76 18.39
CA SER A 154 16.31 -13.37 17.66
C SER A 154 16.68 -13.98 16.30
N THR A 155 17.87 -13.71 15.75
CA THR A 155 18.33 -14.24 14.45
C THR A 155 19.30 -15.42 14.55
N GLN A 156 19.75 -15.76 15.76
CA GLN A 156 20.69 -16.85 16.04
C GLN A 156 19.99 -18.07 16.67
N GLY A 157 18.82 -18.45 16.14
CA GLY A 157 17.99 -19.54 16.68
C GLY A 157 17.33 -20.42 15.64
N MET A 158 17.86 -20.46 14.41
CA MET A 158 17.30 -21.26 13.31
C MET A 158 18.39 -22.08 12.61
N GLN A 159 19.09 -22.91 13.37
CA GLN A 159 19.77 -24.09 12.86
C GLN A 159 19.67 -25.16 13.94
N TYR A 160 18.76 -26.12 13.75
CA TYR A 160 18.93 -27.57 13.87
C TYR A 160 17.69 -28.25 13.32
#